data_AF-A0A6N8TV47-F1
#
_entry.id   AF-A0A6N8TV47-F1
#
_cell.length_a   1.000
_cell.length_b   1.000
_cell.length_c   1.000
_cell.angle_alpha   90.00
_cell.angle_beta   90.00
_cell.angle_gamma   90.00
#
_symmetry.space_group_name_H-M   'P 1'
#
loop_
_entity.id
_entity.type
_entity.pdbx_description
1 polymer ?
#
loop_
_entity_poly.entity_id
_entity_poly.type
_entity_poly.pdbx_seq_one_letter_code
_entity_poly.pdbx_strand_id
1 'polypeptide(L)'
;MMLRARVPLPIITRNIRRGIKCRRCHAFGWQTIGGSIGKCSSCGQVESVQMVARDYFSKLDLLYPDDIYKRRDIMDHLNLSISEYTLQKVIRSNFKRLGHHKRIYFFSP
;
A
#
# COMPACT_ATOMS: atom_id res chain seq x y z
N MET A 1 12.48 6.68 27.19
CA MET A 1 12.51 5.69 26.09
C MET A 1 11.47 4.62 26.38
N MET A 2 10.25 4.77 25.84
CA MET A 2 9.15 3.82 26.12
C MET A 2 9.24 2.63 25.16
N LEU A 3 9.65 1.48 25.69
CA LEU A 3 9.58 0.20 25.01
C LEU A 3 8.10 -0.17 24.85
N ARG A 4 7.53 0.11 23.68
CA ARG A 4 6.24 -0.47 23.30
C ARG A 4 6.45 -1.98 23.17
N ALA A 5 5.97 -2.74 24.14
CA ALA A 5 5.91 -4.19 24.07
C ALA A 5 5.12 -4.57 22.81
N ARG A 6 5.83 -5.03 21.77
CA ARG A 6 5.22 -5.57 20.57
C ARG A 6 4.80 -6.99 20.91
N VAL A 7 3.54 -7.16 21.31
CA VAL A 7 2.98 -8.51 21.40
C VAL A 7 2.98 -9.06 19.97
N PRO A 8 3.68 -10.18 19.68
CA PRO A 8 3.55 -10.84 18.40
C PRO A 8 2.10 -11.32 18.34
N LEU A 9 1.28 -10.69 17.51
CA LEU A 9 -0.07 -11.17 17.28
C LEU A 9 0.07 -12.60 16.71
N PRO A 10 -0.42 -13.64 17.41
CA PRO A 10 -0.33 -15.02 16.94
C PRO A 10 -1.45 -15.22 15.94
N ILE A 11 -1.48 -14.42 14.87
CA ILE A 11 -2.51 -14.54 13.87
C ILE A 11 -1.87 -15.09 12.62
N ILE A 12 -2.31 -16.28 12.27
CA ILE A 12 -2.23 -16.83 10.92
C ILE A 12 -3.15 -15.96 10.05
N THR A 13 -2.84 -14.66 9.87
CA THR A 13 -3.62 -13.69 9.10
C THR A 13 -3.13 -13.63 7.66
N ARG A 14 -3.08 -14.78 6.97
CA ARG A 14 -2.87 -14.74 5.51
C ARG A 14 -4.13 -14.31 4.73
N ASN A 15 -5.27 -14.10 5.42
CA ASN A 15 -6.55 -13.70 4.84
C ASN A 15 -7.00 -12.27 5.20
N ILE A 16 -6.07 -11.31 5.30
CA ILE A 16 -6.48 -9.90 5.32
C ILE A 16 -6.93 -9.52 3.91
N ARG A 17 -8.17 -9.02 3.78
CA ARG A 17 -8.68 -8.51 2.51
C ARG A 17 -7.74 -7.42 1.99
N ARG A 18 -7.05 -7.71 0.89
CA ARG A 18 -6.20 -6.76 0.18
C ARG A 18 -7.07 -5.67 -0.46
N GLY A 19 -6.42 -4.55 -0.77
CA GLY A 19 -7.09 -3.39 -1.32
C GLY A 19 -7.18 -2.25 -0.32
N ILE A 20 -7.32 -1.08 -0.90
CA ILE A 20 -7.27 0.17 -0.17
C ILE A 20 -8.64 0.47 0.45
N LYS A 21 -8.62 0.95 1.69
CA LYS A 21 -9.80 1.46 2.40
C LYS A 21 -9.92 2.97 2.23
N CYS A 22 -11.12 3.50 2.00
CA CYS A 22 -11.35 4.93 2.02
C CYS A 22 -11.12 5.50 3.43
N ARG A 23 -10.35 6.58 3.54
CA ARG A 23 -10.11 7.26 4.81
C ARG A 23 -11.36 7.91 5.39
N ARG A 24 -12.29 8.34 4.52
CA ARG A 24 -13.53 9.02 4.91
C ARG A 24 -14.67 8.06 5.26
N CYS A 25 -15.01 7.15 4.36
CA CYS A 25 -16.19 6.28 4.52
C CYS A 25 -15.86 4.82 4.78
N HIS A 26 -14.57 4.47 4.86
CA HIS A 26 -14.13 3.11 5.17
C HIS A 26 -14.53 2.01 4.17
N ALA A 27 -15.14 2.37 3.04
CA ALA A 27 -15.42 1.44 1.95
C ALA A 27 -14.15 1.05 1.17
N PHE A 28 -14.18 -0.12 0.54
CA PHE A 28 -13.11 -0.62 -0.35
C PHE A 28 -13.32 -0.24 -1.82
N GLY A 29 -14.20 0.72 -2.10
CA GLY A 29 -14.56 1.13 -3.46
C GLY A 29 -13.60 2.15 -4.07
N TRP A 30 -12.28 1.91 -4.05
CA TRP A 30 -11.35 2.83 -4.73
C TRP A 30 -11.27 2.54 -6.22
N GLN A 31 -11.29 3.60 -7.02
CA GLN A 31 -11.11 3.56 -8.46
C GLN A 31 -10.10 4.63 -8.87
N THR A 32 -9.26 4.34 -9.85
CA THR A 32 -8.34 5.35 -10.40
C THR A 32 -8.99 6.17 -11.49
N ILE A 33 -8.82 7.48 -11.39
CA ILE A 33 -9.29 8.47 -12.36
C ILE A 33 -8.06 9.27 -12.79
N GLY A 34 -7.73 9.26 -14.08
CA GLY A 34 -6.61 10.08 -14.59
C GLY A 34 -5.21 9.63 -14.15
N GLY A 35 -4.95 8.32 -14.11
CA GLY A 35 -3.63 7.73 -13.90
C GLY A 35 -3.12 7.80 -12.46
N SER A 36 -3.00 8.98 -11.85
CA SER A 36 -2.40 9.17 -10.52
C SER A 36 -3.36 9.59 -9.41
N ILE A 37 -4.65 9.78 -9.74
CA ILE A 37 -5.68 10.17 -8.78
C ILE A 37 -6.59 8.97 -8.56
N GLY A 38 -6.98 8.73 -7.31
CA GLY A 38 -8.01 7.80 -6.93
C GLY A 38 -9.28 8.56 -6.53
N LYS A 39 -10.44 7.92 -6.70
CA LYS A 39 -11.72 8.34 -6.14
C LYS A 39 -12.38 7.16 -5.46
N CYS A 40 -12.99 7.41 -4.30
CA CYS A 40 -13.88 6.45 -3.67
C CYS A 40 -15.26 6.48 -4.36
N SER A 41 -15.71 5.34 -4.86
CA SER A 41 -17.03 5.17 -5.50
C SER A 41 -18.19 5.33 -4.52
N SER A 42 -17.95 5.17 -3.21
CA SER A 42 -19.00 5.23 -2.19
C SER A 42 -19.26 6.64 -1.66
N CYS A 43 -18.22 7.43 -1.37
CA CYS A 43 -18.38 8.78 -0.80
C CYS A 43 -17.79 9.91 -1.66
N GLY A 44 -17.21 9.59 -2.82
CA GLY A 44 -16.65 10.57 -3.73
C GLY A 44 -15.31 11.17 -3.33
N GLN A 45 -14.71 10.76 -2.20
CA GLN A 45 -13.41 11.26 -1.74
C GLN A 45 -12.35 11.07 -2.82
N VAL A 46 -11.56 12.12 -3.11
CA VAL A 46 -10.52 12.12 -4.15
C VAL A 46 -9.15 12.32 -3.50
N GLU A 47 -8.20 11.43 -3.79
CA GLU A 47 -6.84 11.47 -3.22
C GLU A 47 -5.81 10.94 -4.21
N SER A 48 -4.53 11.30 -4.04
CA SER A 48 -3.47 10.73 -4.88
C SER A 48 -3.28 9.24 -4.59
N VAL A 49 -3.06 8.43 -5.63
CA VAL A 49 -2.79 6.99 -5.48
C VAL A 49 -1.56 6.76 -4.61
N GLN A 50 -0.56 7.64 -4.67
CA GLN A 50 0.66 7.57 -3.87
C GLN A 50 0.39 7.73 -2.37
N MET A 51 -0.41 8.73 -1.98
CA MET A 51 -0.77 8.94 -0.57
C MET A 51 -1.59 7.77 -0.02
N VAL A 52 -2.51 7.28 -0.84
CA VAL A 52 -3.41 6.20 -0.50
C VAL A 52 -2.63 4.88 -0.36
N ALA A 53 -1.66 4.62 -1.24
CA ALA A 53 -0.71 3.53 -1.12
C ALA A 53 0.15 3.67 0.15
N ARG A 54 0.67 4.87 0.44
CA ARG A 54 1.46 5.16 1.64
C ARG A 54 0.70 4.75 2.91
N ASP A 55 -0.54 5.22 3.05
CA ASP A 55 -1.37 4.91 4.22
C ASP A 55 -1.63 3.40 4.37
N TYR A 56 -1.88 2.71 3.26
CA TYR A 56 -2.06 1.25 3.26
C TYR A 56 -0.79 0.52 3.73
N PHE A 57 0.35 0.80 3.08
CA PHE A 57 1.60 0.10 3.39
C PHE A 57 2.17 0.50 4.75
N SER A 58 1.96 1.73 5.23
CA SER A 58 2.32 2.10 6.60
C SER A 58 1.57 1.27 7.63
N LYS A 59 0.30 0.92 7.39
CA LYS A 59 -0.45 0.04 8.29
C LYS A 59 -0.01 -1.41 8.15
N LEU A 60 0.34 -1.84 6.94
CA LEU A 60 0.82 -3.19 6.70
C LEU A 60 2.20 -3.43 7.36
N ASP A 61 3.09 -2.44 7.29
CA ASP A 61 4.43 -2.47 7.90
C ASP A 61 4.38 -2.56 9.44
N LEU A 62 3.33 -2.01 10.08
CA LEU A 62 3.11 -2.21 11.51
C LEU A 62 2.78 -3.67 11.87
N LEU A 63 2.16 -4.41 10.94
CA LEU A 63 1.78 -5.81 11.14
C LEU A 63 2.90 -6.78 10.74
N TYR A 64 3.56 -6.49 9.62
CA TYR A 64 4.60 -7.31 9.03
C TYR A 64 5.82 -6.41 8.75
N PRO A 65 6.56 -6.05 9.80
CA PRO A 65 7.76 -5.25 9.64
C PRO A 65 8.79 -6.04 8.84
N ASP A 66 9.59 -5.31 8.06
CA ASP A 66 10.63 -5.84 7.20
C ASP A 66 10.17 -6.69 6.01
N ASP A 67 8.87 -6.67 5.70
CA ASP A 67 8.33 -7.35 4.53
C ASP A 67 8.93 -6.81 3.22
N ILE A 68 9.18 -7.76 2.32
CA ILE A 68 9.83 -7.53 1.06
C ILE A 68 8.82 -7.74 -0.08
N TYR A 69 8.74 -6.77 -0.97
CA TYR A 69 7.76 -6.76 -2.05
C TYR A 69 8.41 -6.85 -3.43
N LYS A 70 7.82 -7.64 -4.34
CA LYS A 70 8.03 -7.49 -5.77
C LYS A 70 6.96 -6.56 -6.33
N ARG A 71 7.20 -6.06 -7.54
CA ARG A 71 6.27 -5.17 -8.27
C ARG A 71 4.84 -5.72 -8.35
N ARG A 72 4.72 -7.03 -8.63
CA ARG A 72 3.44 -7.74 -8.70
C ARG A 72 2.73 -7.74 -7.34
N ASP A 73 3.49 -7.95 -6.26
CA ASP A 73 2.93 -8.02 -4.91
C ASP A 73 2.36 -6.64 -4.54
N ILE A 74 3.07 -5.56 -4.86
CA ILE A 74 2.58 -4.18 -4.66
C ILE A 74 1.26 -3.96 -5.43
N MET A 75 1.20 -4.38 -6.69
CA MET A 75 -0.01 -4.26 -7.51
C MET A 75 -1.19 -5.03 -6.89
N ASP A 76 -0.95 -6.27 -6.46
CA ASP A 76 -1.95 -7.13 -5.84
C ASP A 76 -2.46 -6.57 -4.51
N HIS A 77 -1.59 -5.94 -3.73
CA HIS A 77 -1.94 -5.29 -2.46
C HIS A 77 -2.84 -4.07 -2.67
N LEU A 78 -2.53 -3.23 -3.68
CA LEU A 78 -3.33 -2.06 -4.00
C LEU A 78 -4.72 -2.45 -4.51
N ASN A 79 -4.81 -3.54 -5.27
CA ASN A 79 -6.04 -3.99 -5.93
C ASN A 79 -6.71 -2.86 -6.74
N LEU A 80 -5.90 -2.09 -7.47
CA LEU A 80 -6.32 -0.98 -8.32
C LEU A 80 -5.80 -1.19 -9.74
N SER A 81 -6.62 -0.87 -10.74
CA SER A 81 -6.20 -0.88 -12.14
C SER A 81 -5.39 0.38 -12.49
N ILE A 82 -4.11 0.40 -12.12
CA ILE A 82 -3.20 1.52 -12.37
C ILE A 82 -2.25 1.26 -13.55
N SER A 83 -1.85 2.32 -14.24
CA SER A 83 -0.86 2.22 -15.32
C SER A 83 0.54 1.93 -14.77
N GLU A 84 1.42 1.44 -15.65
CA GLU A 84 2.84 1.22 -15.35
C GLU A 84 3.50 2.45 -14.74
N TYR A 85 3.23 3.60 -15.35
CA TYR A 85 3.75 4.89 -14.94
C TYR A 85 3.33 5.25 -13.50
N THR A 86 2.06 5.03 -13.16
CA THR A 86 1.56 5.28 -11.81
C THR A 86 2.16 4.33 -10.79
N LEU A 87 2.26 3.04 -11.13
CA LEU A 87 2.91 2.07 -10.24
C LEU A 87 4.38 2.44 -10.00
N GLN A 88 5.09 2.91 -11.04
CA GLN A 88 6.45 3.41 -10.87
C GLN A 88 6.51 4.65 -9.96
N LYS A 89 5.54 5.57 -10.05
CA LYS A 89 5.43 6.69 -9.10
C LYS A 89 5.21 6.21 -7.67
N VAL A 90 4.27 5.28 -7.46
CA VAL A 90 4.00 4.69 -6.14
C VAL A 90 5.26 4.04 -5.56
N ILE A 91 5.99 3.27 -6.37
CA ILE A 91 7.23 2.62 -5.95
C ILE A 91 8.27 3.67 -5.55
N ARG A 92 8.52 4.67 -6.41
CA ARG A 92 9.52 5.71 -6.14
C ARG A 92 9.21 6.56 -4.91
N SER A 93 7.93 6.79 -4.62
CA SER A 93 7.52 7.65 -3.50
C SER A 93 7.41 6.94 -2.16
N ASN A 94 7.33 5.60 -2.14
CA ASN A 94 7.01 4.85 -0.92
C ASN A 94 7.99 3.71 -0.62
N PHE A 95 8.83 3.31 -1.57
CA PHE A 95 9.67 2.12 -1.43
C PHE A 95 11.12 2.40 -1.81
N LYS A 96 12.03 1.72 -1.11
CA LYS A 96 13.45 1.66 -1.44
C LYS A 96 13.76 0.35 -2.16
N ARG A 97 14.57 0.41 -3.22
CA ARG A 97 15.02 -0.80 -3.93
C ARG A 97 16.18 -1.46 -3.18
N LEU A 98 16.06 -2.76 -2.89
CA LEU A 98 17.12 -3.54 -2.25
C LEU A 98 18.06 -4.12 -3.32
N GLY A 99 19.08 -3.34 -3.68
CA GLY A 99 20.16 -3.74 -4.59
C GLY A 99 19.94 -3.36 -6.07
N HIS A 100 21.00 -3.52 -6.87
CA HIS A 100 21.01 -3.12 -8.29
C HIS A 100 20.29 -4.11 -9.21
N HIS A 101 20.32 -5.41 -8.88
CA HIS A 101 19.88 -6.48 -9.78
C HIS A 101 18.52 -7.09 -9.44
N LYS A 102 18.08 -7.00 -8.18
CA LYS A 102 16.83 -7.61 -7.74
C LYS A 102 15.73 -6.54 -7.75
N ARG A 103 14.67 -6.73 -8.57
CA ARG A 103 13.45 -5.87 -8.60
C ARG A 103 12.60 -6.11 -7.34
N ILE A 104 13.23 -5.85 -6.21
CA ILE A 104 12.78 -6.15 -4.87
C ILE A 104 12.78 -4.83 -4.09
N TYR A 105 11.69 -4.60 -3.36
CA TYR A 105 11.36 -3.33 -2.75
C TYR A 105 11.08 -3.53 -1.26
N PHE A 106 11.52 -2.56 -0.47
CA PHE A 106 11.26 -2.44 0.95
C PHE A 106 10.46 -1.17 1.19
N PHE A 107 9.42 -1.23 2.02
CA PHE A 107 8.61 -0.05 2.32
C PHE A 107 9.42 0.94 3.16
N SER A 108 9.65 2.15 2.64
CA SER A 108 10.46 3.17 3.28
C SER A 108 10.01 4.54 2.73
N PRO A 109 8.82 5.00 3.15
CA PRO A 109 8.15 6.14 2.54
C PRO A 109 8.71 7.49 2.98
#